data_AF-A0A1R4J997-F1
#
_entry.id   AF-A0A1R4J997-F1
#
_cell.length_a   1.000
_cell.length_b   1.000
_cell.length_c   1.000
_cell.angle_alpha   90.00
_cell.angle_beta   90.00
_cell.angle_gamma   90.00
#
_symmetry.space_group_name_H-M   'P 1'
#
loop_
_entity.id
_entity.type
_entity.pdbx_description
1 polymer ?
#
loop_
_entity_poly.entity_id
_entity_poly.type
_entity_poly.pdbx_seq_one_letter_code
_entity_poly.pdbx_strand_id
1 'polypeptide(L)'
;MKDFGETWQIHLSSLNALIMPTCMASLHKYIAPDKNEILFFCNPHSTSKRDHISVQASFDYGDTWSDENIVLLDEWSGRGYSCITSVDEQTIGVIYEGSQADMVFQKIKVDEFYQKK
;
A
#
# COMPACT_ATOMS: atom_id res chain seq x y z
N MET A 1 -17.41 -4.58 -7.73
CA MET A 1 -18.24 -5.67 -7.18
C MET A 1 -19.47 -5.85 -8.04
N LYS A 2 -19.86 -7.09 -8.34
CA LYS A 2 -21.01 -7.35 -9.23
C LYS A 2 -22.32 -7.50 -8.46
N ASP A 3 -22.27 -7.85 -7.17
CA ASP A 3 -23.43 -8.27 -6.37
C ASP A 3 -23.27 -7.99 -4.86
N PHE A 4 -22.48 -6.98 -4.48
CA PHE A 4 -22.25 -6.60 -3.07
C PHE A 4 -21.77 -7.72 -2.14
N GLY A 5 -21.12 -8.76 -2.67
CA GLY A 5 -20.51 -9.84 -1.88
C GLY A 5 -21.37 -11.09 -1.75
N GLU A 6 -22.46 -11.20 -2.52
CA GLU A 6 -23.18 -12.47 -2.68
C GLU A 6 -22.29 -13.54 -3.32
N THR A 7 -21.46 -13.16 -4.31
CA THR A 7 -20.46 -14.03 -4.91
C THR A 7 -19.08 -13.39 -4.96
N TRP A 8 -18.05 -14.24 -4.89
CA TRP A 8 -16.66 -13.84 -4.91
C TRP A 8 -15.92 -14.50 -6.06
N GLN A 9 -15.10 -13.72 -6.77
CA GLN A 9 -14.18 -14.21 -7.78
C GLN A 9 -12.76 -14.02 -7.28
N ILE A 10 -11.95 -15.08 -7.35
CA ILE A 10 -10.55 -15.03 -6.93
C ILE A 10 -9.79 -14.14 -7.91
N HIS A 11 -9.05 -13.17 -7.36
CA HIS A 11 -8.15 -12.33 -8.14
C HIS A 11 -6.83 -13.06 -8.44
N LEU A 12 -6.19 -12.78 -9.57
CA LEU A 12 -4.94 -13.44 -9.99
C LEU A 12 -3.81 -13.24 -8.97
N SER A 13 -3.78 -12.09 -8.30
CA SER A 13 -2.77 -11.74 -7.28
C SER A 13 -2.99 -12.42 -5.91
N SER A 14 -4.08 -13.16 -5.74
CA SER A 14 -4.42 -13.81 -4.47
C SER A 14 -3.37 -14.83 -4.07
N LEU A 15 -2.87 -14.72 -2.83
CA LEU A 15 -1.88 -15.63 -2.22
C LEU A 15 -0.50 -15.69 -2.90
N ASN A 16 -0.17 -14.78 -3.82
CA ASN A 16 1.13 -14.79 -4.50
C ASN A 16 1.82 -13.42 -4.60
N ALA A 17 1.08 -12.30 -4.67
CA ALA A 17 1.68 -11.01 -5.01
C ALA A 17 2.08 -10.16 -3.80
N LEU A 18 1.36 -10.26 -2.68
CA LEU A 18 1.50 -9.37 -1.54
C LEU A 18 1.88 -10.16 -0.28
N ILE A 19 3.17 -10.13 0.08
CA ILE A 19 3.69 -10.79 1.28
C ILE A 19 3.28 -10.03 2.56
N MET A 20 2.97 -10.76 3.64
CA MET A 20 2.67 -10.16 4.95
C MET A 20 2.85 -11.18 6.10
N PRO A 21 3.12 -10.75 7.34
CA PRO A 21 3.35 -11.62 8.49
C PRO A 21 2.04 -11.96 9.25
N THR A 22 0.92 -12.11 8.53
CA THR A 22 -0.44 -12.15 9.10
C THR A 22 -0.73 -10.90 9.95
N CYS A 23 -0.94 -9.77 9.27
CA CYS A 23 -1.22 -8.46 9.89
C CYS A 23 -2.34 -7.74 9.10
N MET A 24 -2.79 -6.59 9.61
CA MET A 24 -3.62 -5.67 8.86
C MET A 24 -2.81 -5.05 7.71
N ALA A 25 -3.49 -4.77 6.60
CA ALA A 25 -2.95 -3.98 5.49
C ALA A 25 -4.01 -3.01 4.99
N SER A 26 -3.57 -1.86 4.49
CA SER A 26 -4.42 -0.85 3.87
C SER A 26 -4.36 -0.97 2.35
N LEU A 27 -5.51 -0.90 1.68
CA LEU A 27 -5.63 -0.81 0.23
C LEU A 27 -6.43 0.45 -0.09
N HIS A 28 -5.86 1.35 -0.90
CA HIS A 28 -6.47 2.61 -1.26
C HIS A 28 -6.44 2.82 -2.77
N LYS A 29 -7.58 3.20 -3.34
CA LYS A 29 -7.66 3.58 -4.75
C LYS A 29 -7.48 5.09 -4.89
N TYR A 30 -6.41 5.47 -5.55
CA TYR A 30 -6.09 6.84 -5.89
C TYR A 30 -6.50 7.14 -7.33
N ILE A 31 -7.15 8.28 -7.55
CA ILE A 31 -7.52 8.76 -8.89
C ILE A 31 -6.65 9.98 -9.16
N ALA A 32 -5.70 9.83 -10.09
CA ALA A 32 -4.81 10.90 -10.51
C ALA A 32 -5.57 11.97 -11.32
N PRO A 33 -5.03 13.19 -11.45
CA PRO A 33 -5.69 14.28 -12.19
C PRO A 33 -6.00 13.95 -13.66
N ASP A 34 -5.18 13.09 -14.28
CA ASP A 34 -5.37 12.57 -15.64
C ASP A 34 -6.39 11.41 -15.71
N LYS A 35 -7.06 11.12 -14.60
CA LYS A 35 -8.02 10.02 -14.40
C LYS A 35 -7.42 8.62 -14.45
N ASN A 36 -6.09 8.50 -14.38
CA ASN A 36 -5.46 7.21 -14.18
C ASN A 36 -5.72 6.73 -12.75
N GLU A 37 -6.03 5.44 -12.60
CA GLU A 37 -6.26 4.83 -11.31
C GLU A 37 -4.98 4.13 -10.84
N ILE A 38 -4.58 4.39 -9.60
CA ILE A 38 -3.43 3.78 -8.95
C ILE A 38 -3.92 3.10 -7.68
N LEU A 39 -3.54 1.85 -7.47
CA LEU A 39 -3.76 1.16 -6.21
C LEU A 39 -2.52 1.29 -5.34
N PHE A 40 -2.72 1.85 -4.15
CA PHE A 40 -1.69 1.86 -3.12
C PHE A 40 -2.01 0.81 -2.07
N PHE A 41 -1.00 0.03 -1.70
CA PHE A 41 -1.08 -0.99 -0.66
C PHE A 41 -0.01 -0.72 0.39
N CYS A 42 -0.39 -0.71 1.66
CA CYS A 42 0.55 -0.49 2.75
C CYS A 42 0.43 -1.59 3.79
N ASN A 43 1.56 -2.21 4.10
CA ASN A 43 1.68 -3.25 5.09
C ASN A 43 3.13 -3.39 5.58
N PRO A 44 3.38 -4.17 6.64
CA PRO A 44 4.71 -4.68 6.92
C PRO A 44 5.13 -5.63 5.79
N HIS A 45 6.07 -5.20 4.95
CA HIS A 45 6.52 -5.93 3.77
C HIS A 45 7.55 -7.01 4.16
N SER A 46 7.06 -8.00 4.90
CA SER A 46 7.86 -9.07 5.51
C SER A 46 7.00 -10.31 5.68
N THR A 47 7.60 -11.49 5.60
CA THR A 47 6.87 -12.77 5.73
C THR A 47 6.75 -13.25 7.18
N SER A 48 7.48 -12.64 8.12
CA SER A 48 7.61 -13.17 9.49
C SER A 48 7.46 -12.13 10.60
N LYS A 49 7.73 -10.86 10.33
CA LYS A 49 7.77 -9.80 11.34
C LYS A 49 6.97 -8.59 10.91
N ARG A 50 6.53 -7.80 11.87
CA ARG A 50 5.87 -6.50 11.65
C ARG A 50 6.91 -5.39 11.57
N ASP A 51 7.80 -5.53 10.62
CA ASP A 51 8.86 -4.59 10.25
C ASP A 51 8.73 -4.20 8.77
N HIS A 52 9.57 -3.30 8.30
CA HIS A 52 9.58 -2.84 6.91
C HIS A 52 8.21 -2.34 6.44
N ILE A 53 7.59 -1.41 7.19
CA ILE A 53 6.36 -0.75 6.75
C ILE A 53 6.66 -0.09 5.42
N SER A 54 5.99 -0.56 4.39
CA SER A 54 6.22 -0.12 3.02
C SER A 54 4.92 0.20 2.33
N VAL A 55 4.98 1.11 1.36
CA VAL A 55 3.89 1.40 0.44
C VAL A 55 4.29 0.85 -0.92
N GLN A 56 3.40 0.06 -1.52
CA GLN A 56 3.55 -0.52 -2.84
C GLN A 56 2.50 0.13 -3.75
N ALA A 57 2.85 0.38 -5.02
CA ALA A 57 1.93 0.91 -6.01
C ALA A 57 1.72 -0.07 -7.17
N SER A 58 0.46 -0.17 -7.61
CA SER A 58 0.05 -0.89 -8.81
C SER A 58 -0.68 0.07 -9.76
N PHE A 59 -0.29 0.01 -11.03
CA PHE A 59 -0.82 0.83 -12.13
C PHE A 59 -1.76 0.06 -13.04
N ASP A 60 -2.02 -1.21 -12.72
CA ASP A 60 -2.78 -2.18 -13.52
C ASP A 60 -3.86 -2.87 -12.67
N TYR A 61 -4.54 -2.11 -11.82
CA TYR A 61 -5.66 -2.59 -10.99
C TYR A 61 -5.31 -3.73 -10.02
N GLY A 62 -4.04 -3.86 -9.65
CA GLY A 62 -3.57 -4.84 -8.67
C GLY A 62 -3.16 -6.19 -9.29
N ASP A 63 -3.03 -6.24 -10.60
CA ASP A 63 -2.52 -7.41 -11.33
C ASP A 63 -1.02 -7.59 -11.07
N THR A 64 -0.22 -6.52 -11.09
CA THR A 64 1.21 -6.55 -10.79
C THR A 64 1.62 -5.56 -9.70
N TRP A 65 2.62 -5.98 -8.92
CA TRP A 65 3.23 -5.22 -7.83
C TRP A 65 4.75 -5.35 -7.99
N SER A 66 5.37 -4.35 -8.63
CA SER A 66 6.81 -4.38 -8.96
C SER A 66 7.64 -3.84 -7.80
N ASP A 67 8.80 -4.45 -7.55
CA ASP A 67 9.76 -4.03 -6.51
C ASP A 67 10.25 -2.59 -6.72
N GLU A 68 10.23 -2.09 -7.96
CA GLU A 68 10.61 -0.72 -8.30
C GLU A 68 9.60 0.34 -7.84
N ASN A 69 8.38 -0.08 -7.49
CA ASN A 69 7.28 0.78 -7.06
C ASN A 69 7.01 0.63 -5.56
N ILE A 70 8.06 0.32 -4.78
CA ILE A 70 7.99 0.18 -3.33
C ILE A 70 8.74 1.33 -2.65
N VAL A 71 8.08 1.97 -1.69
CA VAL A 71 8.66 2.99 -0.82
C VAL A 71 8.67 2.47 0.62
N LEU A 72 9.87 2.29 1.17
CA LEU A 72 10.08 1.92 2.57
C LEU A 72 9.87 3.16 3.47
N LEU A 73 8.98 3.04 4.46
CA LEU A 73 8.67 4.10 5.42
C LEU A 73 9.36 3.90 6.77
N ASP A 74 9.39 2.65 7.24
CA ASP A 74 9.96 2.30 8.55
C ASP A 74 10.59 0.91 8.49
N GLU A 75 11.90 0.85 8.63
CA GLU A 75 12.67 -0.40 8.61
C GLU A 75 12.47 -1.24 9.88
N TRP A 76 12.21 -0.60 11.02
CA TRP A 76 12.22 -1.25 12.32
C TRP A 76 10.85 -1.82 12.71
N SER A 77 10.84 -2.67 13.73
CA SER A 77 9.61 -3.31 14.19
C SER A 77 8.67 -2.31 14.90
N GLY A 78 7.40 -2.36 14.52
CA GLY A 78 6.29 -1.64 15.16
C GLY A 78 5.11 -2.58 15.45
N ARG A 79 3.92 -2.01 15.66
CA ARG A 79 2.69 -2.81 15.83
C ARG A 79 2.08 -3.23 14.49
N GLY A 80 2.40 -2.51 13.41
CA GLY A 80 2.24 -2.96 12.02
C GLY A 80 0.97 -2.50 11.31
N TYR A 81 0.01 -1.87 11.98
CA TYR A 81 -1.21 -1.40 11.32
C TYR A 81 -0.94 -0.09 10.58
N SER A 82 -1.63 0.11 9.46
CA SER A 82 -1.51 1.30 8.63
C SER A 82 -2.84 1.68 7.98
N CYS A 83 -2.96 2.92 7.55
CA CYS A 83 -4.10 3.41 6.77
C CYS A 83 -3.64 4.50 5.81
N ILE A 84 -3.99 4.34 4.52
CA ILE A 84 -3.66 5.28 3.45
C ILE A 84 -4.86 6.17 3.17
N THR A 85 -4.61 7.43 2.83
CA THR A 85 -5.61 8.37 2.31
C THR A 85 -5.01 9.30 1.25
N SER A 86 -5.85 9.90 0.43
CA SER A 86 -5.43 10.99 -0.47
C SER A 86 -5.43 12.29 0.32
N VAL A 87 -4.28 12.98 0.36
CA VAL A 87 -4.18 14.31 1.00
C VAL A 87 -4.57 15.40 0.01
N ASP A 88 -4.07 15.28 -1.23
CA ASP A 88 -4.34 16.17 -2.34
C ASP A 88 -4.14 15.43 -3.68
N GLU A 89 -4.15 16.17 -4.79
CA GLU A 89 -4.02 15.69 -6.17
C GLU A 89 -2.64 15.11 -6.55
N GLN A 90 -1.64 15.22 -5.68
CA GLN A 90 -0.27 14.74 -5.95
C GLN A 90 0.33 14.00 -4.74
N THR A 91 -0.42 13.84 -3.65
CA THR A 91 0.12 13.38 -2.37
C THR A 91 -0.82 12.40 -1.68
N ILE A 92 -0.26 11.26 -1.28
CA ILE A 92 -0.91 10.34 -0.35
C ILE A 92 -0.40 10.56 1.07
N GLY A 93 -1.27 10.37 2.04
CA GLY A 93 -0.96 10.37 3.46
C GLY A 93 -1.07 8.95 4.01
N VAL A 94 -0.12 8.56 4.83
CA VAL A 94 -0.14 7.26 5.52
C VAL A 94 -0.03 7.52 7.01
N ILE A 95 -1.01 7.03 7.76
CA ILE A 95 -0.92 6.90 9.22
C ILE A 95 -0.62 5.45 9.57
N TYR A 96 0.37 5.21 10.41
CA TYR A 96 0.77 3.85 10.79
C TYR A 96 1.35 3.78 12.21
N GLU A 97 1.33 2.58 12.77
CA GLU A 97 1.95 2.28 14.07
C GLU A 97 3.44 1.97 13.89
N GLY A 98 4.28 2.99 14.03
CA GLY A 98 5.71 2.93 13.73
C GLY A 98 6.59 2.46 14.90
N SER A 99 7.88 2.33 14.62
CA SER A 99 8.91 1.93 15.58
C SER A 99 9.27 3.02 16.59
N GLN A 100 9.14 4.29 16.19
CA GLN A 100 9.52 5.44 17.03
C GLN A 100 8.34 6.09 17.77
N ALA A 101 7.11 5.87 17.32
CA ALA A 101 5.91 6.42 17.93
C ALA A 101 4.69 5.53 17.63
N ASP A 102 3.71 5.51 18.55
CA ASP A 102 2.49 4.72 18.38
C ASP A 102 1.65 5.16 17.16
N MET A 103 1.70 6.44 16.78
CA MET A 103 1.10 6.94 15.55
C MET A 103 2.08 7.85 14.81
N VAL A 104 2.48 7.43 13.62
CA VAL A 104 3.30 8.21 12.70
C VAL A 104 2.44 8.59 11.49
N PHE A 105 2.48 9.86 11.10
CA PHE A 105 1.86 10.32 9.86
C PHE A 105 2.94 10.80 8.90
N GLN A 106 2.96 10.24 7.69
CA GLN A 106 3.87 10.63 6.62
C GLN A 106 3.09 10.99 5.36
N LYS A 107 3.60 11.98 4.63
CA LYS A 107 3.10 12.37 3.31
C LYS A 107 4.11 11.92 2.26
N ILE A 108 3.61 11.29 1.20
CA ILE A 108 4.42 10.75 0.12
C ILE A 108 3.86 11.31 -1.18
N LYS A 109 4.74 11.87 -2.01
CA LYS A 109 4.35 12.32 -3.35
C LYS A 109 4.10 11.10 -4.22
N VAL A 110 3.04 11.15 -5.03
CA VAL A 110 2.72 10.10 -6.00
C VAL A 110 3.87 9.91 -6.99
N ASP A 111 4.62 10.97 -7.29
CA ASP A 111 5.80 10.96 -8.15
C ASP A 111 6.93 10.02 -7.70
N GLU A 112 7.00 9.66 -6.41
CA GLU A 112 7.98 8.70 -5.91
C GLU A 112 7.77 7.28 -6.47
N PHE A 113 6.55 7.00 -6.98
CA PHE A 113 6.16 5.69 -7.52
C PHE A 113 6.17 5.64 -9.05
N TYR A 114 6.30 6.77 -9.75
CA TYR A 114 6.49 6.75 -11.20
C TYR A 114 7.95 6.38 -11.50
N GLN A 115 8.15 5.50 -12.50
CA GLN A 115 9.46 4.96 -12.86
C GLN A 115 10.57 6.02 -12.78
N LYS A 116 11.53 5.78 -11.88
CA LYS A 116 12.82 6.47 -11.86
C LYS A 116 13.54 6.13 -13.17
N LYS A 117 13.32 6.93 -14.21
CA LYS A 117 14.16 6.91 -15.41
C LYS A 117 15.54 7.46 -15.11
#